data_AF-A0AAE0GQG5-F1
#
_entry.id   AF-A0AAE0GQG5-F1
#
_cell.length_a   1.000
_cell.length_b   1.000
_cell.length_c   1.000
_cell.angle_alpha   90.00
_cell.angle_beta   90.00
_cell.angle_gamma   90.00
#
_symmetry.space_group_name_H-M   'P 1'
#
loop_
_entity.id
_entity.type
_entity.pdbx_description
1 polymer ?
#
loop_
_entity_poly.entity_id
_entity_poly.type
_entity_poly.pdbx_seq_one_letter_code
_entity_poly.pdbx_strand_id
1 'polypeptide(L)'
;MQRSGSTWQFNVLRTVLEQALGETVPTFHGHSDRLEEILSFQRDFSRAHVVKIHQYVPRLHQNVDFVFTSHRDLRDVALSYFKMQSSLPKGHPWDFPQFVRFFNHYLQWVPYATYDMHYEHMKRDQAAIVGEIVKRLGLTGCVDVAEVVEAVEQSRKDTKRNWDPVTAYHTTDHIHPDSTDPAAHKRLWSTLPKGAVQFITKVVSEPSYRLWLRANGYGDAALPQTAEGGVERSKASSEPEAAAWTAGTGRDAERAAATMVNQGVEALEAGAGPSVDIRTYAIVPILSGKRQS
;
A
#
# COMPACT_ATOMS: atom_id res chain seq x y z
N MET A 1 1.96 -0.46 0.01
CA MET A 1 2.03 -1.04 1.39
C MET A 1 2.01 -2.57 1.32
N GLN A 2 2.53 -3.31 2.31
CA GLN A 2 2.28 -4.77 2.36
C GLN A 2 0.78 -5.06 2.61
N ARG A 3 0.26 -6.16 2.06
CA ARG A 3 -1.12 -6.65 2.30
C ARG A 3 -2.25 -5.68 1.87
N SER A 4 -1.94 -4.75 0.98
CA SER A 4 -2.86 -3.70 0.49
C SER A 4 -3.45 -3.98 -0.90
N GLY A 5 -3.35 -5.22 -1.39
CA GLY A 5 -3.76 -5.56 -2.76
C GLY A 5 -2.70 -5.29 -3.84
N SER A 6 -1.46 -5.00 -3.46
CA SER A 6 -0.38 -4.77 -4.43
C SER A 6 -0.08 -5.97 -5.35
N THR A 7 -0.38 -7.21 -4.95
CA THR A 7 -0.28 -8.38 -5.85
C THR A 7 -1.32 -8.30 -6.97
N TRP A 8 -2.56 -7.92 -6.65
CA TRP A 8 -3.61 -7.75 -7.65
C TRP A 8 -3.26 -6.61 -8.60
N GLN A 9 -2.85 -5.45 -8.05
CA GLN A 9 -2.44 -4.29 -8.84
C GLN A 9 -1.24 -4.59 -9.76
N PHE A 10 -0.27 -5.37 -9.27
CA PHE A 10 0.85 -5.84 -10.08
C PHE A 10 0.40 -6.69 -11.27
N ASN A 11 -0.52 -7.63 -11.06
CA ASN A 11 -1.05 -8.44 -12.16
C ASN A 11 -1.88 -7.62 -13.14
N VAL A 12 -2.65 -6.64 -12.67
CA VAL A 12 -3.34 -5.69 -13.55
C VAL A 12 -2.34 -4.96 -14.44
N LEU A 13 -1.29 -4.38 -13.87
CA LEU A 13 -0.26 -3.66 -14.66
C LEU A 13 0.40 -4.57 -15.69
N ARG A 14 0.75 -5.80 -15.28
CA ARG A 14 1.30 -6.82 -16.19
C ARG A 14 0.34 -7.09 -17.36
N THR A 15 -0.91 -7.45 -17.07
CA THR A 15 -1.90 -7.81 -18.10
C THR A 15 -2.27 -6.62 -19.00
N VAL A 16 -2.40 -5.41 -18.46
CA VAL A 16 -2.64 -4.18 -19.24
C VAL A 16 -1.52 -3.95 -20.25
N LEU A 17 -0.26 -4.06 -19.81
CA LEU A 17 0.89 -3.86 -20.69
C LEU A 17 1.04 -4.99 -21.71
N GLU A 18 0.80 -6.24 -21.31
CA GLU A 18 0.82 -7.40 -22.23
C GLU A 18 -0.22 -7.25 -23.34
N GLN A 19 -1.44 -6.83 -23.00
CA GLN A 19 -2.50 -6.59 -23.98
C GLN A 19 -2.16 -5.42 -24.91
N ALA A 20 -1.64 -4.32 -24.37
CA ALA A 20 -1.31 -3.13 -25.16
C ALA A 20 -0.11 -3.34 -26.09
N LEU A 21 0.87 -4.15 -25.68
CA LEU A 21 2.10 -4.40 -26.44
C LEU A 21 2.02 -5.65 -27.32
N GLY A 22 1.06 -6.56 -27.06
CA GLY A 22 0.95 -7.83 -27.77
C GLY A 22 2.08 -8.81 -27.46
N GLU A 23 2.80 -8.63 -26.35
CA GLU A 23 3.91 -9.49 -25.93
C GLU A 23 3.95 -9.67 -24.42
N THR A 24 4.61 -10.74 -23.95
CA THR A 24 4.84 -10.96 -22.52
C THR A 24 5.77 -9.90 -21.94
N VAL A 25 5.34 -9.30 -20.83
CA VAL A 25 6.08 -8.26 -20.13
C VAL A 25 6.94 -8.89 -19.06
N PRO A 26 8.27 -8.68 -19.08
CA PRO A 26 9.13 -9.15 -18.00
C PRO A 26 8.68 -8.57 -16.66
N THR A 27 8.63 -9.43 -15.64
CA THR A 27 8.29 -9.02 -14.29
C THR A 27 9.34 -9.36 -13.26
N PHE A 28 9.50 -8.47 -12.28
CA PHE A 28 10.29 -8.71 -11.08
C PHE A 28 9.41 -8.52 -9.85
N HIS A 29 9.51 -9.45 -8.88
CA HIS A 29 8.98 -9.26 -7.55
C HIS A 29 10.09 -9.52 -6.53
N GLY A 30 10.24 -8.68 -5.52
CA GLY A 30 11.32 -8.91 -4.57
C GLY A 30 11.32 -8.04 -3.32
N HIS A 31 12.27 -8.38 -2.46
CA HIS A 31 12.66 -7.60 -1.31
C HIS A 31 13.87 -6.72 -1.68
N SER A 32 14.11 -5.67 -0.89
CA SER A 32 15.11 -4.63 -1.18
C SER A 32 16.56 -5.08 -1.22
N ASP A 33 16.85 -6.20 -0.57
CA ASP A 33 18.17 -6.84 -0.52
C ASP A 33 18.64 -7.31 -1.90
N ARG A 34 17.72 -7.32 -2.88
CA ARG A 34 18.00 -7.63 -4.29
C ARG A 34 18.03 -6.38 -5.18
N LEU A 35 18.44 -5.23 -4.64
CA LEU A 35 18.49 -3.96 -5.38
C LEU A 35 19.31 -4.05 -6.67
N GLU A 36 20.50 -4.65 -6.62
CA GLU A 36 21.34 -4.84 -7.82
C GLU A 36 20.68 -5.76 -8.85
N GLU A 37 19.83 -6.68 -8.41
CA GLU A 37 19.02 -7.49 -9.33
C GLU A 37 17.89 -6.70 -9.96
N ILE A 38 17.22 -5.83 -9.19
CA ILE A 38 16.19 -4.92 -9.72
C ILE A 38 16.81 -3.98 -10.76
N LEU A 39 17.96 -3.37 -10.43
CA LEU A 39 18.64 -2.45 -11.34
C LEU A 39 19.25 -3.16 -12.56
N SER A 40 19.71 -4.42 -12.40
CA SER A 40 20.18 -5.20 -13.53
C SER A 40 19.05 -5.72 -14.42
N PHE A 41 17.88 -6.00 -13.85
CA PHE A 41 16.65 -6.34 -14.57
C PHE A 41 16.18 -5.19 -15.47
N GLN A 42 16.39 -3.94 -15.04
CA GLN A 42 16.04 -2.74 -15.80
C GLN A 42 17.03 -2.40 -16.94
N ARG A 43 18.06 -3.22 -17.21
CA ARG A 43 19.09 -2.89 -18.21
C ARG A 43 18.59 -2.93 -19.66
N ASP A 44 17.50 -3.65 -19.93
CA ASP A 44 16.85 -3.63 -21.24
C ASP A 44 15.78 -2.53 -21.29
N PHE A 45 16.20 -1.28 -21.46
CA PHE A 45 15.26 -0.16 -21.60
C PHE A 45 14.43 -0.19 -22.90
N SER A 46 14.62 -1.18 -23.77
CA SER A 46 13.84 -1.29 -25.01
C SER A 46 12.44 -1.89 -24.79
N ARG A 47 12.17 -2.41 -23.60
CA ARG A 47 10.91 -3.10 -23.26
C ARG A 47 10.29 -2.55 -21.99
N ALA A 48 8.96 -2.64 -21.89
CA ALA A 48 8.27 -2.37 -20.64
C ALA A 48 8.61 -3.44 -19.60
N HIS A 49 8.71 -3.05 -18.34
CA HIS A 49 8.98 -3.94 -17.21
C HIS A 49 8.01 -3.63 -16.07
N VAL A 50 7.56 -4.66 -15.35
CA VAL A 50 6.76 -4.46 -14.12
C VAL A 50 7.54 -4.94 -12.91
N VAL A 51 7.83 -4.03 -12.00
CA VAL A 51 8.57 -4.31 -10.76
C VAL A 51 7.65 -4.13 -9.55
N LYS A 52 7.53 -5.17 -8.73
CA LYS A 52 6.79 -5.15 -7.46
C LYS A 52 7.75 -5.23 -6.28
N ILE A 53 7.74 -4.20 -5.44
CA ILE A 53 8.48 -4.16 -4.19
C ILE A 53 7.65 -3.49 -3.08
N HIS A 54 8.03 -3.74 -1.84
CA HIS A 54 7.37 -3.15 -0.66
C HIS A 54 8.24 -2.15 0.10
N GLN A 55 9.56 -2.23 -0.09
CA GLN A 55 10.52 -1.33 0.52
C GLN A 55 10.72 -0.11 -0.37
N TYR A 56 10.89 1.05 0.25
CA TYR A 56 11.33 2.25 -0.44
C TYR A 56 12.81 2.18 -0.78
N VAL A 57 13.13 2.46 -2.04
CA VAL A 57 14.48 2.51 -2.56
C VAL A 57 14.65 3.87 -3.24
N PRO A 58 15.35 4.84 -2.62
CA PRO A 58 15.46 6.20 -3.13
C PRO A 58 15.97 6.28 -4.58
N ARG A 59 16.90 5.41 -4.98
CA ARG A 59 17.44 5.42 -6.35
C ARG A 59 16.45 4.89 -7.38
N LEU A 60 15.47 4.08 -6.99
CA LEU A 60 14.59 3.42 -7.95
C LEU A 60 13.54 4.38 -8.52
N HIS A 61 13.00 5.31 -7.73
CA HIS A 61 11.98 6.24 -8.24
C HIS A 61 12.49 7.16 -9.36
N GLN A 62 13.81 7.34 -9.45
CA GLN A 62 14.46 8.13 -10.49
C GLN A 62 14.66 7.36 -11.81
N ASN A 63 14.45 6.04 -11.79
CA ASN A 63 14.71 5.11 -12.90
C ASN A 63 13.44 4.36 -13.33
N VAL A 64 12.26 4.91 -13.04
CA VAL A 64 10.97 4.33 -13.44
C VAL A 64 10.07 5.42 -14.03
N ASP A 65 9.31 5.07 -15.06
CA ASP A 65 8.38 6.02 -15.70
C ASP A 65 7.12 6.23 -14.86
N PHE A 66 6.67 5.18 -14.17
CA PHE A 66 5.44 5.20 -13.39
C PHE A 66 5.61 4.48 -12.06
N VAL A 67 5.00 5.04 -11.01
CA VAL A 67 4.94 4.44 -9.69
C VAL A 67 3.48 4.19 -9.35
N PHE A 68 3.13 2.94 -9.13
CA PHE A 68 1.81 2.55 -8.68
C PHE A 68 1.91 2.05 -7.24
N THR A 69 1.22 2.74 -6.33
CA THR A 69 1.13 2.33 -4.93
C THR A 69 -0.27 1.84 -4.62
N SER A 70 -0.39 1.18 -3.48
CA SER A 70 -1.66 0.77 -2.92
C SER A 70 -1.63 0.88 -1.41
N HIS A 71 -2.78 1.26 -0.87
CA HIS A 71 -3.06 1.32 0.55
C HIS A 71 -4.40 0.64 0.87
N ARG A 72 -4.55 0.31 2.15
CA ARG A 72 -5.68 -0.41 2.70
C ARG A 72 -5.85 0.03 4.15
N ASP A 73 -7.04 -0.14 4.69
CA ASP A 73 -7.30 0.07 6.10
C ASP A 73 -6.24 -0.62 6.97
N LEU A 74 -5.56 0.13 7.83
CA LEU A 74 -4.48 -0.40 8.69
C LEU A 74 -4.96 -1.51 9.62
N ARG A 75 -6.25 -1.52 9.98
CA ARG A 75 -6.87 -2.62 10.76
C ARG A 75 -6.85 -3.92 9.99
N ASP A 76 -7.24 -3.85 8.72
CA ASP A 76 -7.25 -4.98 7.82
C ASP A 76 -5.85 -5.43 7.42
N VAL A 77 -4.93 -4.49 7.21
CA VAL A 77 -3.53 -4.78 6.93
C VAL A 77 -2.93 -5.52 8.12
N ALA A 78 -3.13 -5.02 9.34
CA ALA A 78 -2.67 -5.64 10.57
C ALA A 78 -3.25 -7.05 10.75
N LEU A 79 -4.55 -7.24 10.48
CA LEU A 79 -5.18 -8.55 10.54
C LEU A 79 -4.68 -9.51 9.45
N SER A 80 -4.52 -9.04 8.21
CA SER A 80 -4.00 -9.84 7.10
C SER A 80 -2.56 -10.27 7.36
N TYR A 81 -1.78 -9.37 7.95
CA TYR A 81 -0.43 -9.62 8.39
C TYR A 81 -0.40 -10.67 9.51
N PHE A 82 -1.28 -10.55 10.50
CA PHE A 82 -1.44 -11.54 11.58
C PHE A 82 -1.75 -12.94 11.04
N LYS A 83 -2.71 -13.07 10.12
CA LYS A 83 -3.07 -14.38 9.54
C LYS A 83 -1.92 -15.01 8.76
N MET A 84 -1.18 -14.20 8.00
CA MET A 84 0.00 -14.66 7.27
C MET A 84 1.12 -15.11 8.22
N GLN A 85 1.33 -14.42 9.35
CA GLN A 85 2.31 -14.85 10.36
C GLN A 85 1.84 -16.08 11.14
N SER A 86 0.53 -16.29 11.29
CA SER A 86 -0.02 -17.49 11.94
C SER A 86 0.26 -18.78 11.14
N SER A 87 0.60 -18.66 9.85
CA SER A 87 1.13 -19.77 9.03
C SER A 87 2.65 -19.95 9.13
N LEU A 88 3.36 -19.07 9.84
CA LEU A 88 4.80 -19.21 10.13
C LEU A 88 5.02 -20.08 11.38
N PRO A 89 6.22 -20.65 11.58
CA PRO A 89 6.53 -21.46 12.75
C PRO A 89 6.18 -20.75 14.08
N LYS A 90 5.66 -21.51 15.04
CA LYS A 90 5.34 -21.01 16.39
C LYS A 90 6.56 -20.28 16.98
N GLY A 91 6.38 -19.02 17.36
CA GLY A 91 7.41 -18.20 18.01
C GLY A 91 7.95 -17.04 17.17
N HIS A 92 7.50 -16.86 15.92
CA HIS A 92 7.79 -15.62 15.20
C HIS A 92 7.05 -14.46 15.91
N PRO A 93 7.78 -13.48 16.49
CA PRO A 93 7.14 -12.42 17.27
C PRO A 93 6.27 -11.55 16.36
N TRP A 94 5.13 -11.12 16.90
CA TRP A 94 4.26 -10.11 16.32
C TRP A 94 5.00 -8.77 16.32
N ASP A 95 5.76 -8.52 15.26
CA ASP A 95 6.72 -7.43 15.23
C ASP A 95 6.05 -6.13 14.77
N PHE A 96 5.52 -5.39 15.74
CA PHE A 96 5.00 -4.03 15.53
C PHE A 96 6.03 -3.11 14.84
N PRO A 97 7.31 -3.05 15.26
CA PRO A 97 8.37 -2.38 14.50
C PRO A 97 8.41 -2.76 13.01
N GLN A 98 8.25 -4.03 12.66
CA GLN A 98 8.21 -4.45 11.25
C GLN A 98 6.97 -3.92 10.51
N PHE A 99 5.79 -3.91 11.15
CA PHE A 99 4.59 -3.27 10.59
C PHE A 99 4.80 -1.78 10.36
N VAL A 100 5.34 -1.06 11.35
CA VAL A 100 5.69 0.36 11.25
C VAL A 100 6.64 0.60 10.08
N ARG A 101 7.67 -0.24 9.95
CA ARG A 101 8.64 -0.16 8.84
C ARG A 101 7.96 -0.28 7.48
N PHE A 102 7.05 -1.24 7.29
CA PHE A 102 6.34 -1.40 6.03
C PHE A 102 5.39 -0.24 5.71
N PHE A 103 4.76 0.33 6.73
CA PHE A 103 3.94 1.51 6.56
C PHE A 103 4.77 2.73 6.17
N ASN A 104 5.91 2.95 6.84
CA ASN A 104 6.83 4.05 6.52
C ASN A 104 7.39 3.94 5.09
N HIS A 105 7.75 2.74 4.64
CA HIS A 105 8.15 2.56 3.24
C HIS A 105 7.05 2.92 2.25
N TYR A 106 5.78 2.63 2.56
CA TYR A 106 4.67 3.08 1.74
C TYR A 106 4.59 4.62 1.72
N LEU A 107 4.63 5.27 2.89
CA LEU A 107 4.60 6.74 2.96
C LEU A 107 5.73 7.40 2.16
N GLN A 108 6.91 6.76 2.09
CA GLN A 108 8.03 7.24 1.27
C GLN A 108 7.79 7.08 -0.24
N TRP A 109 6.99 6.10 -0.66
CA TRP A 109 6.61 5.92 -2.07
C TRP A 109 5.52 6.89 -2.54
N VAL A 110 4.57 7.26 -1.65
CA VAL A 110 3.37 8.05 -2.00
C VAL A 110 3.67 9.36 -2.76
N PRO A 111 4.67 10.18 -2.39
CA PRO A 111 4.97 11.42 -3.11
C PRO A 111 5.37 11.23 -4.57
N TYR A 112 5.83 10.03 -4.94
CA TYR A 112 6.20 9.66 -6.31
C TYR A 112 5.07 8.93 -7.05
N ALA A 113 3.94 8.73 -6.36
CA ALA A 113 2.66 8.20 -6.79
C ALA A 113 2.16 8.65 -8.18
N THR A 114 2.26 7.84 -9.24
CA THR A 114 1.42 8.05 -10.44
C THR A 114 -0.05 7.77 -10.12
N TYR A 115 -0.28 6.72 -9.33
CA TYR A 115 -1.60 6.33 -8.85
C TYR A 115 -1.47 5.57 -7.53
N ASP A 116 -2.21 6.02 -6.51
CA ASP A 116 -2.33 5.33 -5.23
C ASP A 116 -3.70 4.67 -5.10
N MET A 117 -3.74 3.35 -5.24
CA MET A 117 -4.97 2.57 -5.25
C MET A 117 -5.50 2.35 -3.82
N HIS A 118 -6.73 2.78 -3.60
CA HIS A 118 -7.50 2.43 -2.40
C HIS A 118 -8.05 0.99 -2.55
N TYR A 119 -7.58 0.07 -1.71
CA TYR A 119 -7.95 -1.35 -1.77
C TYR A 119 -9.47 -1.58 -1.76
N GLU A 120 -10.18 -0.85 -0.93
CA GLU A 120 -11.62 -0.95 -0.75
C GLU A 120 -12.39 -0.51 -2.02
N HIS A 121 -11.87 0.44 -2.78
CA HIS A 121 -12.43 0.81 -4.08
C HIS A 121 -12.21 -0.30 -5.11
N MET A 122 -11.01 -0.90 -5.12
CA MET A 122 -10.72 -2.07 -5.96
C MET A 122 -11.65 -3.25 -5.66
N LYS A 123 -11.96 -3.50 -4.38
CA LYS A 123 -12.90 -4.55 -4.00
C LYS A 123 -14.32 -4.31 -4.49
N ARG A 124 -14.75 -3.04 -4.56
CA ARG A 124 -16.09 -2.65 -4.99
C ARG A 124 -16.26 -2.64 -6.51
N ASP A 125 -15.28 -2.10 -7.23
CA ASP A 125 -15.36 -1.90 -8.67
C ASP A 125 -13.98 -2.05 -9.32
N GLN A 126 -13.63 -3.28 -9.67
CA GLN A 126 -12.35 -3.61 -10.30
C GLN A 126 -12.20 -2.95 -11.66
N ALA A 127 -13.28 -2.88 -12.45
CA ALA A 127 -13.25 -2.29 -13.79
C ALA A 127 -12.92 -0.80 -13.74
N ALA A 128 -13.50 -0.05 -12.79
CA ALA A 128 -13.15 1.35 -12.58
C ALA A 128 -11.66 1.54 -12.23
N ILE A 129 -11.10 0.67 -11.38
CA ILE A 129 -9.67 0.74 -11.03
C ILE A 129 -8.78 0.43 -12.23
N VAL A 130 -9.09 -0.62 -13.00
CA VAL A 130 -8.34 -0.96 -14.21
C VAL A 130 -8.43 0.17 -15.24
N GLY A 131 -9.61 0.77 -15.43
CA GLY A 131 -9.80 1.91 -16.32
C GLY A 131 -8.96 3.13 -15.93
N GLU A 132 -8.86 3.45 -14.63
CA GLU A 132 -7.98 4.52 -14.16
C GLU A 132 -6.50 4.20 -14.38
N ILE A 133 -6.06 2.95 -14.19
CA ILE A 133 -4.69 2.52 -14.50
C ILE A 133 -4.38 2.69 -16.00
N VAL A 134 -5.27 2.20 -16.88
CA VAL A 134 -5.14 2.33 -18.35
C VAL A 134 -5.05 3.80 -18.76
N LYS A 135 -5.87 4.66 -18.15
CA LYS A 135 -5.85 6.11 -18.39
C LYS A 135 -4.52 6.74 -17.96
N ARG A 136 -4.00 6.39 -16.77
CA ARG A 136 -2.73 6.92 -16.24
C ARG A 136 -1.51 6.51 -17.07
N LEU A 137 -1.56 5.32 -17.67
CA LEU A 137 -0.55 4.84 -18.60
C LEU A 137 -0.68 5.44 -20.01
N GLY A 138 -1.75 6.19 -20.30
CA GLY A 138 -2.01 6.74 -21.64
C GLY A 138 -2.41 5.67 -22.68
N LEU A 139 -2.95 4.53 -22.23
CA LEU A 139 -3.30 3.37 -23.08
C LEU A 139 -4.80 3.29 -23.37
N THR A 140 -5.52 4.40 -23.25
CA THR A 140 -6.97 4.45 -23.48
C THR A 140 -7.30 4.04 -24.91
N GLY A 141 -8.18 3.05 -25.07
CA GLY A 141 -8.56 2.49 -26.38
C GLY A 141 -7.63 1.37 -26.89
N CYS A 142 -6.51 1.09 -26.21
CA CYS A 142 -5.60 0.00 -26.57
C CYS A 142 -5.85 -1.29 -25.76
N VAL A 143 -6.69 -1.22 -24.73
CA VAL A 143 -6.84 -2.25 -23.69
C VAL A 143 -8.33 -2.45 -23.43
N ASP A 144 -8.78 -3.71 -23.44
CA ASP A 144 -10.12 -4.08 -22.99
C ASP A 144 -10.12 -4.27 -21.47
N VAL A 145 -10.73 -3.32 -20.77
CA VAL A 145 -10.80 -3.30 -19.30
C VAL A 145 -11.47 -4.55 -18.73
N ALA A 146 -12.52 -5.06 -19.38
CA ALA A 146 -13.26 -6.21 -18.88
C ALA A 146 -12.43 -7.50 -19.01
N GLU A 147 -11.73 -7.65 -20.14
CA GLU A 147 -10.83 -8.78 -20.39
C GLU A 147 -9.67 -8.81 -19.38
N VAL A 148 -9.08 -7.65 -19.06
CA VAL A 148 -8.04 -7.54 -18.03
C VAL A 148 -8.56 -8.02 -16.67
N VAL A 149 -9.74 -7.56 -16.24
CA VAL A 149 -10.31 -7.95 -14.95
C VAL A 149 -10.54 -9.47 -14.91
N GLU A 150 -11.11 -10.03 -15.99
CA GLU A 150 -11.34 -11.46 -16.10
C GLU A 150 -10.04 -12.26 -16.03
N ALA A 151 -9.02 -11.87 -16.80
CA ALA A 151 -7.72 -12.53 -16.83
C ALA A 151 -7.02 -12.50 -15.46
N VAL A 152 -7.07 -11.36 -14.75
CA VAL A 152 -6.48 -11.23 -13.41
C VAL A 152 -7.20 -12.12 -12.39
N GLU A 153 -8.53 -12.17 -12.40
CA GLU A 153 -9.28 -13.04 -11.49
C GLU A 153 -9.12 -14.53 -11.84
N GLN A 154 -8.99 -14.86 -13.12
CA GLN A 154 -8.75 -16.24 -13.56
C GLN A 154 -7.36 -16.73 -13.14
N SER A 155 -6.31 -15.93 -13.35
CA SER A 155 -4.95 -16.27 -12.91
C SER A 155 -4.85 -16.52 -11.40
N ARG A 156 -5.64 -15.80 -10.61
CA ARG A 156 -5.75 -16.00 -9.17
C ARG A 156 -6.39 -17.35 -8.82
N LYS A 157 -7.46 -17.76 -9.51
CA LYS A 157 -8.12 -19.07 -9.32
C LYS A 157 -7.22 -20.24 -9.75
N ASP A 158 -6.43 -20.04 -10.80
CA ASP A 158 -5.56 -21.07 -11.37
C ASP A 158 -4.26 -21.27 -10.58
N THR A 159 -4.02 -20.47 -9.54
CA THR A 159 -2.87 -20.61 -8.65
C THR A 159 -3.00 -21.90 -7.83
N LYS A 160 -2.46 -22.99 -8.38
CA LYS A 160 -2.43 -24.33 -7.74
C LYS A 160 -1.19 -24.55 -6.86
N ARG A 161 -0.18 -23.69 -6.98
CA ARG A 161 1.07 -23.76 -6.19
C ARG A 161 0.95 -22.91 -4.94
N ASN A 162 1.59 -23.33 -3.84
CA ASN A 162 1.70 -22.51 -2.62
C ASN A 162 2.21 -21.09 -2.90
N TRP A 163 2.94 -20.92 -4.00
CA TRP A 163 3.36 -19.63 -4.54
C TRP A 163 3.67 -19.73 -6.06
N ASP A 164 3.28 -18.73 -6.85
CA ASP A 164 3.58 -18.61 -8.29
C ASP A 164 4.55 -17.43 -8.55
N PRO A 165 5.74 -17.65 -9.14
CA PRO A 165 6.71 -16.58 -9.41
C PRO A 165 6.27 -15.57 -10.46
N VAL A 166 5.35 -15.91 -11.36
CA VAL A 166 4.92 -14.98 -12.41
C VAL A 166 3.85 -14.04 -11.88
N THR A 167 2.85 -14.59 -11.19
CA THR A 167 1.72 -13.81 -10.69
C THR A 167 1.93 -13.30 -9.26
N ALA A 168 2.92 -13.81 -8.54
CA ALA A 168 3.15 -13.58 -7.11
C ALA A 168 1.94 -13.92 -6.21
N TYR A 169 0.99 -14.72 -6.70
CA TYR A 169 -0.12 -15.25 -5.90
C TYR A 169 0.31 -16.40 -5.01
N HIS A 170 -0.42 -16.58 -3.92
CA HIS A 170 -0.34 -17.73 -3.02
C HIS A 170 -1.69 -18.46 -3.05
N THR A 171 -1.70 -19.78 -2.88
CA THR A 171 -2.93 -20.59 -2.78
C THR A 171 -3.81 -20.22 -1.59
N THR A 172 -3.23 -19.63 -0.54
CA THR A 172 -3.98 -19.18 0.63
C THR A 172 -4.48 -17.77 0.43
N ASP A 173 -5.78 -17.66 0.16
CA ASP A 173 -6.47 -16.39 0.05
C ASP A 173 -6.47 -15.71 1.42
N HIS A 174 -5.88 -14.52 1.49
CA HIS A 174 -5.85 -13.72 2.72
C HIS A 174 -6.79 -12.52 2.65
N ILE A 175 -7.86 -12.67 1.87
CA ILE A 175 -8.88 -11.64 1.70
C ILE A 175 -9.70 -11.55 2.98
N HIS A 176 -9.96 -10.31 3.39
CA HIS A 176 -10.91 -10.04 4.46
C HIS A 176 -12.19 -9.50 3.83
N PRO A 177 -13.36 -9.83 4.41
CA PRO A 177 -14.60 -9.17 4.04
C PRO A 177 -14.45 -7.66 4.19
N ASP A 178 -15.12 -6.90 3.32
CA ASP A 178 -14.94 -5.46 3.16
C ASP A 178 -14.92 -4.70 4.49
N SER A 179 -13.80 -4.01 4.75
CA SER A 179 -13.54 -3.09 5.87
C SER A 179 -14.40 -1.82 5.85
N THR A 180 -15.17 -1.62 4.79
CA THR A 180 -16.00 -0.41 4.63
C THR A 180 -17.20 -0.38 5.57
N ASP A 181 -17.54 -1.50 6.23
CA ASP A 181 -18.53 -1.56 7.31
C ASP A 181 -17.84 -1.58 8.69
N PRO A 182 -17.90 -0.49 9.49
CA PRO A 182 -17.39 -0.48 10.86
C PRO A 182 -17.97 -1.59 11.75
N ALA A 183 -19.19 -2.07 11.48
CA ALA A 183 -19.79 -3.18 12.20
C ALA A 183 -19.15 -4.53 11.82
N ALA A 184 -18.60 -4.67 10.60
CA ALA A 184 -17.85 -5.85 10.20
C ALA A 184 -16.55 -5.99 11.00
N HIS A 185 -15.85 -4.88 11.26
CA HIS A 185 -14.68 -4.88 12.15
C HIS A 185 -15.04 -5.32 13.57
N LYS A 186 -16.13 -4.79 14.15
CA LYS A 186 -16.58 -5.17 15.49
C LYS A 186 -16.87 -6.67 15.61
N ARG A 187 -17.59 -7.25 14.64
CA ARG A 187 -17.87 -8.70 14.59
C ARG A 187 -16.57 -9.49 14.48
N LEU A 188 -15.69 -9.09 13.58
CA LEU A 188 -14.42 -9.77 13.32
C LEU A 188 -13.54 -9.79 14.58
N TRP A 189 -13.42 -8.67 15.29
CA TRP A 189 -12.57 -8.54 16.48
C TRP A 189 -12.95 -9.50 17.60
N SER A 190 -14.25 -9.76 17.82
CA SER A 190 -14.71 -10.71 18.84
C SER A 190 -14.26 -12.16 18.60
N THR A 191 -13.82 -12.47 17.38
CA THR A 191 -13.36 -13.82 16.99
C THR A 191 -11.84 -13.96 16.93
N LEU A 192 -11.10 -12.87 17.14
CA LEU A 192 -9.65 -12.87 17.00
C LEU A 192 -8.95 -13.33 18.29
N PRO A 193 -7.80 -14.02 18.18
CA PRO A 193 -6.94 -14.28 19.34
C PRO A 193 -6.54 -12.98 20.05
N LYS A 194 -6.40 -13.01 21.38
CA LYS A 194 -6.05 -11.84 22.21
C LYS A 194 -4.83 -11.06 21.68
N GLY A 195 -3.80 -11.77 21.21
CA GLY A 195 -2.60 -11.15 20.63
C GLY A 195 -2.88 -10.33 19.35
N ALA A 196 -3.80 -10.79 18.49
CA ALA A 196 -4.21 -10.04 17.30
C ALA A 196 -4.96 -8.76 17.68
N VAL A 197 -5.87 -8.85 18.66
CA VAL A 197 -6.62 -7.69 19.16
C VAL A 197 -5.67 -6.65 19.76
N GLN A 198 -4.71 -7.08 20.58
CA GLN A 198 -3.71 -6.19 21.16
C GLN A 198 -2.84 -5.51 20.09
N PHE A 199 -2.40 -6.27 19.08
CA PHE A 199 -1.61 -5.74 17.97
C PHE A 199 -2.37 -4.69 17.16
N ILE A 200 -3.60 -5.00 16.74
CA ILE A 200 -4.46 -4.07 15.98
C ILE A 200 -4.75 -2.84 16.84
N THR A 201 -5.10 -3.01 18.12
CA THR A 201 -5.36 -1.90 19.05
C THR A 201 -4.15 -0.98 19.13
N LYS A 202 -2.94 -1.53 19.25
CA LYS A 202 -1.71 -0.75 19.26
C LYS A 202 -1.57 0.08 17.99
N VAL A 203 -1.72 -0.53 16.81
CA VAL A 203 -1.70 0.18 15.51
C VAL A 203 -2.70 1.33 15.51
N VAL A 204 -3.97 1.09 15.81
CA VAL A 204 -4.98 2.15 15.71
C VAL A 204 -4.94 3.15 16.87
N SER A 205 -4.16 2.90 17.92
CA SER A 205 -3.96 3.84 19.02
C SER A 205 -2.86 4.88 18.73
N GLU A 206 -1.96 4.62 17.79
CA GLU A 206 -0.92 5.57 17.41
C GLU A 206 -1.52 6.82 16.75
N PRO A 207 -1.27 8.04 17.29
CA PRO A 207 -1.89 9.26 16.79
C PRO A 207 -1.68 9.50 15.28
N SER A 208 -0.47 9.23 14.78
CA SER A 208 -0.13 9.37 13.37
C SER A 208 -0.96 8.44 12.47
N TYR A 209 -1.23 7.21 12.92
CA TYR A 209 -2.04 6.26 12.17
C TYR A 209 -3.52 6.60 12.20
N ARG A 210 -4.01 7.15 13.32
CA ARG A 210 -5.38 7.68 13.39
C ARG A 210 -5.60 8.85 12.43
N LEU A 211 -4.66 9.79 12.38
CA LEU A 211 -4.71 10.90 11.44
C LEU A 211 -4.72 10.40 10.00
N TRP A 212 -3.86 9.43 9.67
CA TRP A 212 -3.84 8.82 8.34
C TRP A 212 -5.15 8.11 8.00
N LEU A 213 -5.70 7.33 8.94
CA LEU A 213 -6.97 6.63 8.75
C LEU A 213 -8.12 7.61 8.44
N ARG A 214 -8.21 8.71 9.21
CA ARG A 214 -9.20 9.77 8.96
C ARG A 214 -9.00 10.42 7.59
N ALA A 215 -7.76 10.79 7.25
CA ALA A 215 -7.43 11.45 5.99
C ALA A 215 -7.75 10.59 4.76
N ASN A 216 -7.75 9.25 4.91
CA ASN A 216 -8.08 8.31 3.85
C ASN A 216 -9.52 7.77 3.94
N GLY A 217 -10.38 8.39 4.75
CA GLY A 217 -11.82 8.05 4.79
C GLY A 217 -12.15 6.76 5.55
N TYR A 218 -11.21 6.20 6.32
CA TYR A 218 -11.44 5.02 7.15
C TYR A 218 -12.18 5.33 8.47
N GLY A 219 -12.37 6.63 8.76
CA GLY A 219 -13.06 7.13 9.94
C GLY A 219 -12.28 6.93 11.24
N ASP A 220 -12.85 7.41 12.34
CA ASP A 220 -12.42 7.03 13.68
C ASP A 220 -12.95 5.63 13.98
N ALA A 221 -12.08 4.63 13.95
CA ALA A 221 -12.44 3.30 14.41
C ALA A 221 -12.91 3.39 15.88
N ALA A 222 -14.10 2.88 16.19
CA ALA A 222 -14.43 2.54 17.56
C ALA A 222 -13.39 1.50 18.00
N LEU A 223 -12.53 1.80 18.99
CA LEU A 223 -11.49 0.87 19.42
C LEU A 223 -12.11 -0.48 19.87
N PRO A 224 -11.40 -1.61 19.70
CA PRO A 224 -11.84 -2.88 20.26
C PRO A 224 -12.05 -2.71 21.76
N GLN A 225 -13.29 -2.90 22.24
CA GLN A 225 -13.51 -3.01 23.68
C GLN A 225 -12.89 -4.34 24.10
N THR A 226 -11.78 -4.30 24.83
CA THR A 226 -11.23 -5.50 25.46
C THR A 226 -12.28 -6.01 26.44
N ALA A 227 -12.74 -7.24 26.27
CA ALA A 227 -13.84 -7.82 27.05
C ALA A 227 -13.53 -8.05 28.54
N GLU A 228 -12.41 -7.54 29.06
CA GLU A 228 -12.04 -7.66 30.47
C GLU A 228 -11.40 -6.36 30.95
N GLY A 229 -12.04 -5.72 31.92
CA GLY A 229 -11.52 -4.54 32.62
C GLY A 229 -12.49 -3.38 32.63
N GLY A 230 -13.45 -3.41 33.56
CA GLY A 230 -14.06 -2.19 34.06
C GLY A 230 -12.97 -1.33 34.70
N VAL A 231 -12.38 -0.43 33.92
CA VAL A 231 -11.65 0.71 34.45
C VAL A 231 -12.67 1.85 34.47
N GLU A 232 -13.04 2.26 35.68
CA GLU A 232 -13.81 3.47 35.92
C GLU A 232 -13.24 4.61 35.07
N ARG A 233 -14.06 5.16 34.17
CA ARG A 233 -13.75 6.45 33.56
C ARG A 233 -13.77 7.48 34.69
N SER A 234 -12.59 7.86 35.17
CA SER A 234 -12.44 9.10 35.91
C SER A 234 -12.98 10.22 35.02
N LYS A 235 -13.81 11.09 35.62
CA LYS A 235 -14.42 12.25 34.96
C LYS A 235 -13.30 13.15 34.43
N ALA A 236 -13.03 13.07 33.12
CA ALA A 236 -12.25 14.07 32.42
C ALA A 236 -13.17 15.25 32.04
N SER A 237 -12.68 16.43 32.35
CA SER A 237 -13.25 17.75 32.10
C SER A 237 -13.63 17.97 30.63
N SER A 238 -14.68 18.78 30.44
CA SER A 238 -15.21 19.28 29.16
C SER A 238 -14.12 19.76 28.19
N GLU A 239 -14.03 19.10 27.02
CA GLU A 239 -13.43 19.67 25.82
C GLU A 239 -14.47 20.44 24.99
N PRO A 240 -14.07 21.48 24.24
CA PRO A 240 -14.99 22.32 23.48
C PRO A 240 -15.45 21.66 22.17
N GLU A 241 -16.62 22.09 21.70
CA GLU A 241 -17.33 21.60 20.51
C GLU A 241 -16.43 21.45 19.27
N ALA A 242 -16.50 20.25 18.67
CA ALA A 242 -15.92 19.95 17.37
C ALA A 242 -16.62 20.77 16.28
N ALA A 243 -15.88 21.70 15.67
CA ALA A 243 -16.29 22.35 14.42
C ALA A 243 -16.38 21.29 13.31
N ALA A 244 -17.51 21.26 12.60
CA ALA A 244 -17.75 20.40 11.45
C ALA A 244 -16.70 20.66 10.36
N TRP A 245 -15.83 19.68 10.10
CA TRP A 245 -14.84 19.73 9.02
C TRP A 245 -15.38 18.96 7.82
N THR A 246 -15.71 19.67 6.76
CA THR A 246 -16.15 19.10 5.47
C THR A 246 -14.98 18.37 4.79
N ALA A 247 -15.25 17.20 4.22
CA ALA A 247 -14.28 16.35 3.52
C ALA A 247 -13.46 17.14 2.48
N GLY A 248 -12.18 17.33 2.78
CA GLY A 248 -11.23 18.05 1.95
C GLY A 248 -10.72 17.23 0.77
N THR A 249 -10.39 17.92 -0.31
CA THR A 249 -9.82 17.36 -1.54
C THR A 249 -8.46 16.68 -1.30
N GLY A 250 -7.97 15.86 -2.24
CA GLY A 250 -6.70 15.11 -2.12
C GLY A 250 -5.45 15.92 -1.69
N ARG A 251 -5.47 17.25 -1.79
CA ARG A 251 -4.42 18.14 -1.25
C ARG A 251 -4.31 18.13 0.28
N ASP A 252 -5.39 17.83 1.00
CA ASP A 252 -5.36 17.72 2.46
C ASP A 252 -4.73 16.39 2.91
N ALA A 253 -4.91 15.33 2.12
CA ALA A 253 -4.21 14.06 2.29
C ALA A 253 -2.72 14.18 1.97
N GLU A 254 -2.34 14.93 0.91
CA GLU A 254 -0.94 15.26 0.60
C GLU A 254 -0.27 16.06 1.72
N ARG A 255 -0.96 17.05 2.30
CA ARG A 255 -0.44 17.84 3.42
C ARG A 255 -0.30 16.99 4.69
N ALA A 256 -1.27 16.14 5.00
CA ALA A 256 -1.19 15.20 6.11
C ALA A 256 -0.05 14.19 5.92
N ALA A 257 0.13 13.66 4.71
CA ALA A 257 1.25 12.78 4.38
C ALA A 257 2.59 13.48 4.51
N ALA A 258 2.71 14.74 4.06
CA ALA A 258 3.93 15.54 4.24
C ALA A 258 4.24 15.80 5.72
N THR A 259 3.24 16.13 6.54
CA THR A 259 3.40 16.27 8.00
C THR A 259 3.83 14.96 8.64
N MET A 260 3.26 13.82 8.24
CA MET A 260 3.63 12.50 8.76
C MET A 260 5.02 12.04 8.32
N VAL A 261 5.43 12.35 7.09
CA VAL A 261 6.80 12.10 6.61
C VAL A 261 7.78 12.93 7.43
N ASN A 262 7.50 14.22 7.66
CA ASN A 262 8.36 15.07 8.49
C ASN A 262 8.45 14.56 9.93
N GLN A 263 7.33 14.19 10.56
CA GLN A 263 7.32 13.61 11.91
C GLN A 263 8.02 12.24 11.98
N GLY A 264 7.89 11.42 10.93
CA GLY A 264 8.58 10.14 10.82
C GLY A 264 10.09 10.30 10.61
N VAL A 265 10.52 11.31 9.86
CA VAL A 265 11.92 11.70 9.67
C VAL A 265 12.49 12.25 10.97
N GLU A 266 11.79 13.16 11.65
CA GLU A 266 12.20 13.70 12.96
C GLU A 266 12.33 12.60 14.03
N ALA A 267 11.41 11.62 14.05
CA ALA A 267 11.49 10.47 14.95
C ALA A 267 12.64 9.51 14.62
N LEU A 268 13.05 9.42 13.35
CA LEU A 268 14.23 8.66 12.92
C LEU A 268 15.53 9.42 13.20
N GLU A 269 15.56 10.74 13.04
CA GLU A 269 16.70 11.61 13.35
C GLU A 269 16.95 11.72 14.86
N ALA A 270 15.89 11.65 15.68
CA ALA A 270 15.97 11.59 17.14
C ALA A 270 16.54 10.25 17.67
N GLY A 271 16.66 9.23 16.81
CA GLY A 271 17.28 7.93 17.11
C GLY A 271 18.57 7.71 16.33
N ALA A 272 19.68 8.26 16.84
CA ALA A 272 21.02 8.24 16.27
C ALA A 272 21.39 7.01 15.38
N GLY A 273 21.63 7.29 14.09
CA GLY A 273 22.37 6.50 13.10
C GLY A 273 23.08 7.45 12.13
N PRO A 274 24.16 7.03 11.43
CA PRO A 274 25.16 7.97 10.90
C PRO A 274 24.59 8.91 9.82
N SER A 275 24.88 10.20 10.01
CA SER A 275 24.47 11.30 9.14
C SER A 275 24.93 11.10 7.69
N VAL A 276 24.01 11.18 6.74
CA VAL A 276 24.34 11.38 5.32
C VAL A 276 24.03 12.83 4.97
N ASP A 277 25.09 13.60 4.70
CA ASP A 277 25.06 14.99 4.26
C ASP A 277 24.39 15.08 2.87
N ILE A 278 23.19 15.67 2.79
CA ILE A 278 22.48 15.93 1.53
C ILE A 278 22.75 17.39 1.14
N ARG A 279 23.88 17.62 0.46
CA ARG A 279 24.10 18.87 -0.27
C ARG A 279 23.55 18.76 -1.68
N THR A 280 22.51 19.55 -1.91
CA THR A 280 22.15 20.29 -3.12
C THR A 280 22.89 19.90 -4.40
N TYR A 281 22.19 19.32 -5.38
CA TYR A 281 22.55 19.49 -6.79
C TYR A 281 21.34 19.83 -7.65
N ALA A 282 21.63 20.70 -8.61
CA ALA A 282 20.75 21.56 -9.35
C ALA A 282 19.91 20.83 -10.42
N ILE A 283 18.75 21.42 -10.66
CA ILE A 283 17.85 21.19 -11.78
C ILE A 283 18.57 21.52 -13.10
N VAL A 284 18.49 20.62 -14.09
CA VAL A 284 18.72 20.96 -15.50
C VAL A 284 17.48 20.50 -16.30
N PRO A 285 16.85 21.37 -17.11
CA PRO A 285 15.63 21.03 -17.83
C PRO A 285 15.91 20.14 -19.04
N ILE A 286 15.00 19.19 -19.27
CA ILE A 286 14.90 18.34 -20.45
C ILE A 286 14.63 19.23 -21.67
N LEU A 287 15.54 19.20 -22.65
CA LEU A 287 15.30 19.75 -23.98
C LEU A 287 14.24 18.90 -24.69
N SER A 288 13.11 19.54 -24.98
CA SER A 288 12.07 19.02 -25.86
C SER A 288 12.61 18.85 -27.28
N GLY A 289 12.85 17.61 -27.71
CA GLY A 289 13.08 17.28 -29.10
C GLY A 289 11.77 17.36 -29.90
N LYS A 290 11.52 18.49 -30.57
CA LYS A 290 10.59 18.54 -31.69
C LYS A 290 11.15 17.67 -32.82
N ARG A 291 10.37 16.69 -33.29
CA ARG A 291 10.50 16.17 -34.65
C ARG A 291 9.85 17.16 -35.61
N GLN A 292 10.52 17.47 -36.70
CA GLN A 292 9.92 17.43 -38.04
C GLN A 292 11.00 17.50 -39.12
N SER A 293 10.86 16.56 -40.07
CA SER A 293 11.27 16.53 -41.49
C SER A 293 12.44 17.38 -41.96
#